data_AF-J9E9Y4-F1
#
_entry.id   AF-J9E9Y4-F1
#
_cell.length_a   1.000
_cell.length_b   1.000
_cell.length_c   1.000
_cell.angle_alpha   90.00
_cell.angle_beta   90.00
_cell.angle_gamma   90.00
#
_symmetry.space_group_name_H-M   'P 1'
#
loop_
_entity.id
_entity.type
_entity.pdbx_description
1 polymer ?
#
loop_
_entity_poly.entity_id
_entity_poly.type
_entity_poly.pdbx_seq_one_letter_code
_entity_poly.pdbx_strand_id
1 'polypeptide(L)'
;MFDCEENDRHALVIAAFSGDLFAELDVEIRIVDQNDNSIEIIDNNVFFSIREDENVGLLITKIRAFDRDINDKVYFHMKDDNKKFTIGRMDGILKLVSELDREEQDFYE
;
A
#
# COMPACT_ATOMS: atom_id res chain seq x y z
N MET A 1 -13.75 -19.74 6.23
CA MET A 1 -13.74 -18.40 5.61
C MET A 1 -12.71 -18.49 4.50
N PHE A 2 -13.01 -18.01 3.31
CA PHE A 2 -12.03 -17.98 2.21
C PHE A 2 -11.28 -16.65 2.27
N ASP A 3 -9.98 -16.70 2.06
CA ASP A 3 -9.06 -15.57 2.13
C ASP A 3 -8.09 -15.71 0.93
N CYS A 4 -8.10 -14.72 0.04
CA CYS A 4 -7.33 -14.76 -1.20
C CYS A 4 -5.83 -14.59 -0.91
N GLU A 5 -5.50 -13.77 0.08
CA GLU A 5 -4.15 -13.45 0.52
C GLU A 5 -3.49 -14.63 1.23
N GLU A 6 -4.29 -15.52 1.85
CA GLU A 6 -3.81 -16.77 2.40
C GLU A 6 -3.72 -17.88 1.34
N ASN A 7 -4.79 -18.08 0.55
CA ASN A 7 -4.84 -19.10 -0.50
C ASN A 7 -5.87 -18.79 -1.60
N ASP A 8 -5.38 -18.57 -2.82
CA ASP A 8 -6.21 -18.24 -3.99
C ASP A 8 -6.91 -19.44 -4.62
N ARG A 9 -6.56 -20.69 -4.22
CA ARG A 9 -7.01 -21.91 -4.90
C ARG A 9 -7.32 -23.07 -3.98
N HIS A 10 -8.35 -23.82 -4.35
CA HIS A 10 -8.67 -25.11 -3.75
C HIS A 10 -8.90 -26.16 -4.83
N ALA A 11 -8.39 -27.37 -4.58
CA ALA A 11 -8.66 -28.54 -5.40
C ALA A 11 -9.69 -29.43 -4.69
N LEU A 12 -10.75 -29.80 -5.40
CA LEU A 12 -11.73 -30.77 -4.97
C LEU A 12 -11.80 -31.91 -5.98
N VAL A 13 -12.04 -33.12 -5.48
CA VAL A 13 -12.39 -34.27 -6.32
C VAL A 13 -13.86 -34.58 -6.04
N ILE A 14 -14.69 -34.50 -7.09
CA ILE A 14 -16.09 -34.89 -7.03
C ILE A 14 -16.22 -36.30 -7.56
N ALA A 15 -16.69 -37.22 -6.71
CA ALA A 15 -16.98 -38.59 -7.10
C ALA A 15 -18.50 -38.83 -7.21
N ALA A 16 -18.92 -39.60 -8.21
CA ALA A 16 -20.30 -40.05 -8.39
C ALA A 16 -20.35 -41.57 -8.52
N PHE A 17 -21.37 -42.17 -7.90
CA PHE A 17 -21.59 -43.63 -7.87
C PHE A 17 -22.99 -43.98 -8.37
N SER A 18 -23.10 -45.03 -9.19
CA SER A 18 -24.38 -45.61 -9.62
C SER A 18 -24.24 -47.12 -9.78
N GLY A 19 -24.59 -47.87 -8.72
CA GLY A 19 -24.30 -49.31 -8.66
C GLY A 19 -22.79 -49.56 -8.68
N ASP A 20 -22.32 -50.35 -9.65
CA ASP A 20 -20.89 -50.64 -9.87
C ASP A 20 -20.18 -49.57 -10.72
N LEU A 21 -20.90 -48.55 -11.21
CA LEU A 21 -20.31 -47.45 -11.99
C LEU A 21 -19.75 -46.38 -11.05
N PHE A 22 -18.56 -45.89 -11.42
CA PHE A 22 -17.81 -44.86 -10.71
C PHE A 22 -17.27 -43.82 -11.69
N ALA A 23 -17.35 -42.55 -11.31
CA ALA A 23 -16.73 -41.46 -12.04
C ALA A 23 -16.18 -40.43 -11.05
N GLU A 24 -15.03 -39.85 -11.39
CA GLU A 24 -14.42 -38.74 -10.66
C GLU A 24 -14.21 -37.55 -11.59
N LEU A 25 -14.27 -36.35 -11.01
CA LEU A 25 -13.99 -35.09 -11.68
C LEU A 25 -13.16 -34.20 -10.75
N ASP A 26 -12.00 -33.77 -11.24
CA ASP A 26 -11.19 -32.75 -10.58
C ASP A 26 -11.80 -31.36 -10.82
N VAL A 27 -11.95 -30.59 -9.74
CA VAL A 27 -12.48 -29.23 -9.75
C VAL A 27 -11.48 -28.30 -9.08
N GLU A 28 -11.03 -27.29 -9.81
CA GLU A 28 -10.28 -26.15 -9.26
C GLU A 28 -11.27 -25.04 -8.92
N ILE A 29 -11.30 -24.63 -7.65
CA ILE A 29 -11.97 -23.42 -7.19
C ILE A 29 -10.94 -22.31 -7.11
N ARG A 30 -11.25 -21.16 -7.70
CA ARG A 30 -10.45 -19.94 -7.59
C ARG A 30 -11.17 -18.95 -6.68
N ILE A 31 -10.45 -18.43 -5.70
CA ILE A 31 -10.90 -17.35 -4.83
C ILE A 31 -10.64 -16.04 -5.56
N VAL A 32 -11.63 -15.15 -5.56
CA VAL A 32 -11.52 -13.84 -6.19
C VAL A 32 -11.14 -12.84 -5.11
N ASP A 33 -9.98 -12.22 -5.31
CA ASP A 33 -9.45 -11.08 -4.54
C ASP A 33 -10.54 -10.02 -4.31
N GLN A 34 -10.66 -9.56 -3.07
CA GLN A 34 -11.48 -8.42 -2.68
C GLN A 34 -10.57 -7.40 -2.03
N ASN A 35 -10.88 -6.11 -2.16
CA ASN A 35 -10.13 -5.08 -1.43
C ASN A 35 -10.61 -5.03 0.03
N ASP A 36 -10.11 -5.95 0.84
CA ASP A 36 -10.47 -6.08 2.25
C ASP A 36 -9.27 -5.90 3.21
N ASN A 37 -8.06 -5.77 2.66
CA ASN A 37 -6.90 -5.35 3.42
C ASN A 37 -6.82 -3.81 3.51
N SER A 38 -6.12 -3.35 4.54
CA SER A 38 -5.85 -1.93 4.73
C SER A 38 -4.39 -1.64 4.39
N ILE A 39 -4.16 -0.47 3.83
CA ILE A 39 -2.81 0.03 3.55
C ILE A 39 -2.01 0.11 4.86
N GLU A 40 -0.88 -0.59 4.90
CA GLU A 40 0.11 -0.53 5.98
C GLU A 40 1.24 0.43 5.61
N ILE A 41 1.41 1.51 6.40
CA ILE A 41 2.58 2.39 6.28
C ILE A 41 3.76 1.74 6.99
N ILE A 42 4.87 1.57 6.27
CA ILE A 42 6.09 0.95 6.79
C ILE A 42 6.86 1.95 7.64
N ASP A 43 6.91 3.21 7.19
CA ASP A 43 7.70 4.28 7.79
C ASP A 43 6.85 5.13 8.76
N ASN A 44 6.26 4.50 9.78
CA ASN A 44 5.40 5.17 10.76
C ASN A 44 6.19 6.02 11.77
N ASN A 45 5.64 7.19 12.11
CA ASN A 45 6.13 8.08 13.18
C ASN A 45 7.60 8.53 13.03
N VAL A 46 8.00 8.88 11.81
CA VAL A 46 9.36 9.32 11.51
C VAL A 46 9.46 10.84 11.62
N PHE A 47 10.50 11.31 12.31
CA PHE A 47 10.86 12.71 12.36
C PHE A 47 12.04 12.97 11.42
N PHE A 48 11.96 14.05 10.65
CA PHE A 48 13.04 14.50 9.77
C PHE A 48 13.54 15.86 10.24
N SER A 49 14.85 16.03 10.28
CA SER A 49 15.48 17.33 10.52
C SER A 49 16.08 17.81 9.20
N ILE A 50 15.64 18.99 8.76
CA ILE A 50 16.05 19.62 7.51
C ILE A 50 16.65 20.97 7.88
N ARG A 51 17.77 21.35 7.26
CA ARG A 51 18.32 22.68 7.48
C ARG A 51 17.50 23.71 6.70
N GLU A 52 17.35 24.90 7.24
CA GLU A 52 16.58 25.95 6.58
C GLU A 52 17.23 26.44 5.28
N ASP A 53 18.56 26.33 5.17
CA ASP A 53 19.35 26.73 4.00
C ASP A 53 19.39 25.68 2.88
N GLU A 54 18.56 24.63 2.98
CA GLU A 54 18.43 23.62 1.93
C GLU A 54 17.72 24.15 0.69
N ASN A 55 18.13 23.62 -0.47
CA ASN A 55 17.59 24.08 -1.74
C ASN A 55 16.19 23.50 -2.01
N VAL A 56 15.33 24.33 -2.62
CA VAL A 56 14.06 23.88 -3.20
C VAL A 56 14.31 22.74 -4.19
N GLY A 57 13.51 21.67 -4.09
CA GLY A 57 13.68 20.43 -4.84
C GLY A 57 14.41 19.33 -4.07
N LEU A 58 14.88 19.60 -2.84
CA LEU A 58 15.47 18.59 -1.96
C LEU A 58 14.52 17.39 -1.80
N LEU A 59 15.05 16.19 -2.05
CA LEU A 59 14.39 14.93 -1.74
C LEU A 59 14.61 14.62 -0.26
N ILE A 60 13.56 14.73 0.54
CA ILE A 60 13.65 14.56 1.99
C ILE A 60 13.66 13.07 2.32
N THR A 61 12.66 12.34 1.80
CA THR A 61 12.53 10.91 2.02
C THR A 61 11.60 10.28 0.98
N LYS A 62 11.48 8.96 1.02
CA LYS A 62 10.44 8.19 0.33
C LYS A 62 9.63 7.45 1.38
N ILE A 63 8.36 7.84 1.55
CA ILE A 63 7.42 7.13 2.40
C ILE A 63 7.01 5.84 1.69
N ARG A 64 7.13 4.71 2.39
CA ARG A 64 6.70 3.41 1.88
C ARG A 64 5.44 2.97 2.59
N ALA A 65 4.51 2.48 1.79
CA ALA A 65 3.30 1.83 2.24
C ALA A 65 2.99 0.66 1.30
N PHE A 66 2.23 -0.30 1.81
CA PHE A 66 1.94 -1.55 1.14
C PHE A 66 0.53 -2.01 1.48
N ASP A 67 -0.16 -2.60 0.52
CA ASP A 67 -1.45 -3.26 0.71
C ASP A 67 -1.29 -4.73 0.29
N ARG A 68 -1.94 -5.66 0.99
CA ARG A 68 -1.77 -7.10 0.77
C ARG A 68 -2.56 -7.61 -0.43
N ASP A 69 -3.57 -6.87 -0.89
CA ASP A 69 -4.42 -7.27 -2.02
C ASP A 69 -3.62 -7.40 -3.33
N ILE A 70 -4.04 -8.29 -4.23
CA ILE A 70 -3.31 -8.60 -5.48
C ILE A 70 -3.24 -7.39 -6.45
N ASN A 71 -4.27 -6.54 -6.46
CA ASN A 71 -4.39 -5.41 -7.39
C ASN A 71 -4.32 -4.05 -6.68
N ASP A 72 -3.39 -3.92 -5.74
CA ASP A 72 -3.26 -2.70 -4.97
C ASP A 72 -2.71 -1.51 -5.78
N LYS A 73 -3.22 -0.33 -5.45
CA LYS A 73 -2.64 0.95 -5.87
C LYS A 73 -2.63 1.88 -4.68
N VAL A 74 -1.45 1.99 -4.08
CA VAL A 74 -1.23 2.93 -2.99
C VAL A 74 -1.09 4.34 -3.56
N TYR A 75 -1.85 5.28 -2.99
CA TYR A 75 -1.75 6.70 -3.31
C TYR A 75 -1.47 7.53 -2.07
N PHE A 76 -0.50 8.43 -2.20
CA PHE A 76 -0.08 9.32 -1.14
C PHE A 76 -0.70 10.70 -1.30
N HIS A 77 -1.11 11.30 -0.19
CA HIS A 77 -1.52 12.70 -0.11
C HIS A 77 -1.08 13.28 1.23
N MET A 78 -0.76 14.57 1.24
CA MET A 78 -0.55 15.29 2.48
C MET A 78 -1.90 15.71 3.05
N LYS A 79 -2.08 15.56 4.37
CA LYS A 79 -3.28 15.99 5.07
C LYS A 79 -3.39 17.52 5.07
N ASP A 80 -2.26 18.17 5.28
CA ASP A 80 -2.16 19.62 5.37
C ASP A 80 -1.43 20.18 4.14
N ASP A 81 -2.00 21.24 3.57
CA ASP A 81 -1.39 21.99 2.46
C ASP A 81 -0.55 23.13 3.04
N ASN A 82 0.60 22.79 3.63
CA ASN A 82 1.51 23.76 4.22
C ASN A 82 2.37 24.50 3.18
N LYS A 83 2.20 24.24 1.87
CA LYS A 83 2.91 24.83 0.72
C LYS A 83 4.45 24.74 0.74
N LYS A 84 5.07 24.28 1.83
CA LYS A 84 6.51 24.10 1.94
C LYS A 84 6.94 22.74 1.41
N PHE A 85 6.07 21.73 1.51
CA PHE A 85 6.36 20.36 1.09
C PHE A 85 5.33 19.82 0.09
N THR A 86 5.74 18.81 -0.67
CA THR A 86 4.83 18.00 -1.51
C THR A 86 5.20 16.53 -1.41
N ILE A 87 4.22 15.64 -1.56
CA ILE A 87 4.45 14.20 -1.72
C ILE A 87 4.05 13.74 -3.12
N GLY A 88 4.88 12.91 -3.74
CA GLY A 88 4.54 12.30 -5.01
C GLY A 88 3.44 11.23 -4.83
N ARG A 89 2.34 11.40 -5.59
CA ARG A 89 1.10 10.63 -5.40
C ARG A 89 1.28 9.11 -5.54
N MET A 90 2.21 8.63 -6.37
CA MET A 90 2.40 7.21 -6.65
C MET A 90 3.74 6.66 -6.15
N ASP A 91 4.73 7.53 -5.91
CA ASP A 91 6.07 7.11 -5.50
C ASP A 91 6.35 7.39 -4.02
N GLY A 92 5.48 8.14 -3.33
CA GLY A 92 5.64 8.47 -1.91
C GLY A 92 6.83 9.39 -1.63
N ILE A 93 7.41 10.04 -2.64
CA ILE A 93 8.60 10.88 -2.45
C ILE A 93 8.19 12.23 -1.87
N LEU A 94 8.65 12.52 -0.65
CA LEU A 94 8.48 13.80 0.03
C LEU A 94 9.60 14.78 -0.39
N LYS A 95 9.22 15.97 -0.84
CA LYS A 95 10.15 16.98 -1.34
C LYS A 95 9.86 18.35 -0.77
N LEU A 96 10.92 19.15 -0.64
CA LEU A 96 10.82 20.58 -0.35
C LEU A 96 10.47 21.33 -1.64
N VAL A 97 9.44 22.17 -1.61
CA VAL A 97 8.97 22.95 -2.77
C VAL A 97 9.00 24.46 -2.56
N SER A 98 9.35 24.91 -1.35
CA SER A 98 9.51 26.32 -1.00
C SER A 98 10.62 26.47 0.04
N GLU A 99 11.19 27.67 0.15
CA GLU A 99 12.24 27.97 1.11
C GLU A 99 11.72 27.83 2.55
N LEU A 100 12.61 27.35 3.42
CA LEU A 100 12.37 27.24 4.85
C LEU A 100 12.96 28.47 5.56
N ASP A 101 12.30 28.86 6.62
CA ASP A 101 12.76 29.90 7.55
C ASP A 101 12.39 29.41 8.94
N ARG A 102 13.40 29.07 9.74
CA ARG A 102 13.19 28.55 11.09
C ARG A 102 12.60 29.60 12.01
N GLU A 103 12.88 30.88 11.79
CA GLU A 103 12.29 31.96 12.57
C GLU A 103 10.80 32.18 12.22
N GLU A 104 10.37 31.84 11.00
CA GLU A 104 8.96 31.83 10.61
C GLU A 104 8.21 30.62 11.19
N GLN A 105 8.75 29.41 11.00
CA GLN A 105 8.15 28.16 11.48
C GLN A 105 9.20 27.05 11.62
N ASP A 106 9.39 26.57 12.85
CA ASP A 106 10.41 25.57 13.21
C ASP A 106 9.92 24.12 13.21
N PHE A 107 8.60 23.89 13.08
CA PHE A 107 7.98 22.56 13.08
C PHE A 107 6.82 22.46 12.08
N TYR A 108 6.72 21.30 11.43
CA TYR A 108 5.66 20.97 10.46
C TYR A 108 5.11 19.58 10.79
N GLU A 109 3.78 19.43 10.77
CA GLU A 109 3.04 18.17 10.93
C GLU A 109 2.44 17.71 9.59
#